data_AF-A0A167XJ97-F1
#
_entry.id   AF-A0A167XJ97-F1
#
_cell.length_a   1.000
_cell.length_b   1.000
_cell.length_c   1.000
_cell.angle_alpha   90.00
_cell.angle_beta   90.00
_cell.angle_gamma   90.00
#
_symmetry.space_group_name_H-M   'P 1'
#
loop_
_entity.id
_entity.type
_entity.pdbx_description
1 polymer ?
#
loop_
_entity_poly.entity_id
_entity_poly.type
_entity_poly.pdbx_seq_one_letter_code
_entity_poly.pdbx_strand_id
1 'polypeptide(L)' 'MGYSSASIQLDPCTAKALYSYTASPDDPHEISFIEGEVFDIIDKRENWWRTKKADGTIGIVPSNHFVTL' A
#
# COMPACT_ATOMS: atom_id res chain seq x y z
N MET A 1 -21.83 -4.89 -32.15
CA MET A 1 -21.94 -3.81 -31.16
C MET A 1 -20.97 -4.14 -30.05
N GLY A 2 -19.93 -3.31 -29.92
CA GLY A 2 -18.73 -3.64 -29.15
C GLY A 2 -18.89 -3.40 -27.66
N TYR A 3 -18.59 -4.41 -26.87
CA TYR A 3 -18.15 -4.19 -25.51
C TYR A 3 -16.69 -3.79 -25.63
N SER A 4 -16.41 -2.48 -25.59
CA SER A 4 -15.06 -2.01 -25.33
C SER A 4 -14.76 -2.40 -23.89
N SER A 5 -14.20 -3.60 -23.70
CA SER A 5 -13.58 -3.97 -22.43
C SER A 5 -12.34 -3.11 -22.36
N ALA A 6 -12.49 -1.90 -21.83
CA ALA A 6 -11.37 -1.09 -21.40
C ALA A 6 -10.53 -2.04 -20.54
N SER A 7 -9.34 -2.39 -21.04
CA SER A 7 -8.35 -3.08 -20.25
C SER A 7 -8.14 -2.19 -19.04
N ILE A 8 -8.76 -2.53 -17.91
CA ILE A 8 -8.42 -1.90 -16.64
C ILE A 8 -7.02 -2.44 -16.42
N GLN A 9 -6.06 -1.67 -16.90
CA GLN A 9 -4.67 -1.83 -16.54
C GLN A 9 -4.68 -1.42 -15.07
N LEU A 10 -5.03 -2.39 -14.21
CA LEU A 10 -4.85 -2.28 -12.78
C LEU A 10 -3.35 -2.11 -12.65
N ASP A 11 -2.89 -0.85 -12.61
CA ASP A 11 -1.56 -0.54 -12.12
C ASP A 11 -1.37 -1.43 -10.90
N PRO A 12 -0.26 -2.17 -10.76
CA PRO A 12 -0.11 -3.09 -9.67
C PRO A 12 -0.41 -2.34 -8.36
N CYS A 13 -1.60 -2.65 -7.84
CA CYS A 13 -2.14 -2.01 -6.66
C CYS A 13 -1.49 -2.62 -5.43
N THR A 14 -0.45 -3.44 -5.58
CA THR A 14 0.25 -4.07 -4.48
C THR A 14 1.69 -3.58 -4.40
N ALA A 15 2.17 -3.45 -3.17
CA ALA A 15 3.57 -3.18 -2.91
C ALA A 15 4.07 -4.06 -1.77
N LYS A 16 5.36 -4.39 -1.84
CA LYS A 16 6.04 -5.20 -0.82
C LYS A 16 6.98 -4.33 0.00
N ALA A 17 6.91 -4.47 1.32
CA ALA A 17 7.81 -3.82 2.24
C ALA A 17 9.25 -4.33 2.03
N LEU A 18 10.19 -3.40 1.84
CA LEU A 18 11.63 -3.67 1.74
C LEU A 18 12.30 -3.77 3.11
N TYR A 19 11.70 -3.16 4.14
CA TYR A 19 12.20 -3.12 5.51
C TYR A 19 11.02 -3.15 6.48
N SER A 20 11.28 -3.51 7.75
CA SER A 20 10.29 -3.39 8.82
C SER A 20 10.12 -1.93 9.26
N TYR A 21 8.92 -1.56 9.69
CA TYR A 21 8.59 -0.23 10.20
C TYR A 21 7.73 -0.33 11.45
N THR A 22 7.99 0.52 12.44
CA THR A 22 7.16 0.67 13.63
C THR A 22 6.44 2.00 13.53
N ALA A 23 5.10 1.95 13.53
CA ALA A 23 4.26 3.14 13.55
C ALA A 23 4.59 4.04 14.74
N SER A 24 4.54 5.35 14.50
CA SER A 24 4.68 6.36 15.54
C SER A 24 3.52 6.27 16.54
N PRO A 25 3.77 6.26 17.86
CA PRO A 25 2.70 6.33 18.85
C PRO A 25 1.93 7.66 18.81
N ASP A 26 2.50 8.69 18.18
CA ASP A 26 1.90 10.01 18.05
C ASP A 26 0.91 10.12 16.86
N ASP A 27 0.96 9.20 15.89
CA ASP A 27 0.02 9.16 14.76
C ASP A 27 -0.68 7.78 14.65
N PRO A 28 -1.95 7.67 15.11
CA PRO A 28 -2.67 6.40 15.10
C PRO A 28 -3.08 5.92 13.70
N HIS A 29 -2.87 6.72 12.65
CA HIS A 29 -3.15 6.30 11.28
C HIS A 29 -1.99 5.50 10.66
N GLU A 30 -0.79 5.63 11.21
CA GLU A 30 0.37 4.85 10.79
C GLU A 30 0.21 3.39 11.22
N ILE A 31 0.68 2.46 10.39
CA ILE A 31 0.61 1.02 10.69
C ILE A 31 2.00 0.40 10.65
N SER A 32 2.32 -0.39 11.68
CA SER A 32 3.55 -1.17 11.76
C SER A 32 3.52 -2.34 10.79
N PHE A 33 4.67 -2.72 10.24
CA PHE A 33 4.81 -3.85 9.32
C PHE A 33 6.21 -4.44 9.35
N ILE A 34 6.33 -5.65 8.82
CA ILE A 34 7.62 -6.35 8.71
C ILE A 34 8.14 -6.37 7.27
N GLU A 35 9.46 -6.52 7.11
CA GLU A 35 10.07 -6.78 5.80
C GLU A 35 9.37 -7.95 5.08
N GLY A 36 9.09 -7.76 3.79
CA GLY A 36 8.45 -8.76 2.94
C GLY A 36 6.92 -8.79 2.99
N GLU A 37 6.29 -8.04 3.90
CA GLU A 37 4.84 -7.93 3.99
C GLU A 37 4.27 -7.19 2.75
N VAL A 38 3.12 -7.65 2.24
CA VAL A 38 2.49 -7.13 1.02
C VAL A 38 1.21 -6.38 1.36
N PHE A 39 1.03 -5.24 0.71
CA PHE A 39 -0.06 -4.31 0.96
C PHE A 39 -0.80 -4.00 -0.32
N ASP A 40 -2.12 -3.88 -0.24
CA ASP A 40 -2.92 -3.21 -1.26
C ASP A 40 -2.81 -1.69 -1.07
N ILE A 41 -2.34 -1.00 -2.09
CA ILE A 41 -2.24 0.43 -2.16
C ILE A 41 -3.56 1.02 -2.62
N ILE A 42 -4.17 1.82 -1.74
CA ILE A 42 -5.43 2.54 -1.99
C ILE A 42 -5.14 3.90 -2.63
N ASP A 43 -4.12 4.62 -2.15
CA ASP A 43 -3.73 5.94 -2.66
C ASP A 43 -2.20 6.13 -2.52
N LYS A 44 -1.55 6.56 -3.62
CA LYS A 44 -0.09 6.73 -3.75
C LYS A 44 0.39 8.19 -3.64
N ARG A 45 -0.37 9.10 -3.06
CA ARG A 45 0.03 10.51 -3.00
C ARG A 45 1.23 10.73 -2.07
N GLU A 46 2.24 11.41 -2.61
CA GLU A 46 3.40 11.95 -1.88
C GLU A 46 4.23 10.90 -1.10
N ASN A 47 4.56 11.21 0.16
CA ASN A 47 5.47 10.44 1.00
C ASN A 47 4.76 9.35 1.83
N TRP A 48 3.43 9.41 1.92
CA TRP A 48 2.62 8.54 2.77
C TRP A 48 1.52 7.89 1.94
N TRP A 49 1.66 6.58 1.72
CA TRP A 49 0.68 5.83 0.97
C TRP A 49 -0.40 5.31 1.88
N ARG A 50 -1.65 5.47 1.45
CA ARG A 50 -2.78 4.82 2.11
C ARG A 50 -2.86 3.38 1.61
N THR A 51 -2.87 2.43 2.54
CA THR A 51 -2.78 1.01 2.22
C THR A 51 -3.75 0.17 3.04
N LYS A 52 -3.94 -1.07 2.62
CA LYS A 52 -4.72 -2.10 3.29
C LYS A 52 -3.89 -3.38 3.43
N LYS A 53 -3.84 -3.92 4.64
CA LYS A 53 -3.26 -5.23 4.94
C LYS A 53 -4.21 -6.37 4.56
N ALA A 54 -3.65 -7.58 4.47
CA ALA A 54 -4.43 -8.80 4.25
C ALA A 54 -5.48 -9.06 5.35
N ASP A 55 -5.23 -8.61 6.58
CA ASP A 55 -6.19 -8.72 7.70
C ASP A 55 -7.32 -7.67 7.66
N GLY A 56 -7.28 -6.76 6.68
CA GLY A 56 -8.26 -5.69 6.52
C GLY A 56 -7.90 -4.36 7.17
N THR A 57 -6.81 -4.29 7.94
CA THR A 57 -6.32 -3.06 8.55
C THR A 57 -6.00 -2.02 7.48
N ILE A 58 -6.52 -0.81 7.62
CA ILE A 58 -6.25 0.32 6.73
C ILE A 58 -5.44 1.36 7.50
N GLY A 59 -4.38 1.85 6.89
CA GLY A 59 -3.53 2.88 7.48
C GLY A 59 -2.66 3.58 6.44
N ILE A 60 -1.76 4.43 6.92
CA ILE A 60 -0.71 5.04 6.10
C ILE A 60 0.64 4.39 6.38
N VAL A 61 1.46 4.32 5.34
CA VAL A 61 2.83 3.80 5.41
C VAL A 61 3.78 4.71 4.63
N PRO A 62 5.04 4.81 5.03
CA PRO A 62 6.03 5.62 4.30
C PRO A 62 6.36 4.98 2.95
N SER A 63 6.17 5.72 1.86
CA SER A 63 6.27 5.19 0.49
C SER A 63 7.65 4.66 0.11
N ASN A 64 8.70 5.25 0.68
CA ASN A 64 10.10 4.87 0.45
C ASN A 64 10.48 3.50 1.06
N HIS A 65 9.62 2.88 1.85
CA HIS A 65 9.84 1.53 2.41
C HIS A 65 9.32 0.42 1.49
N PHE A 66 8.79 0.73 0.31
CA PHE A 66 8.09 -0.23 -0.54
C PHE A 66 8.65 -0.30 -1.96
N VAL A 67 8.53 -1.48 -2.56
CA VAL A 67 8.63 -1.68 -4.00
C VAL A 67 7.25 -2.08 -4.54
N THR A 68 6.77 -1.38 -5.57
CA THR A 68 5.55 -1.78 -6.28
C THR A 68 5.80 -3.07 -7.04
N LEU A 69 4.89 -4.03 -6.95
CA LEU A 69 5.02 -5.36 -7.57
C LEU A 69 4.60 -5.37 -9.04
#